data_AF-A0A920A9N4-F1
#
_entry.id   AF-A0A920A9N4-F1
#
_cell.length_a   1.000
_cell.length_b   1.000
_cell.length_c   1.000
_cell.angle_alpha   90.00
_cell.angle_beta   90.00
_cell.angle_gamma   90.00
#
_symmetry.space_group_name_H-M   'P 1'
#
loop_
_entity.id
_entity.type
_entity.pdbx_description
1 polymer ?
#
loop_
_entity_poly.entity_id
_entity_poly.type
_entity_poly.pdbx_seq_one_letter_code
_entity_poly.pdbx_strand_id
1 'polypeptide(L)'
;MSAVVEHHDHDHGPKKGLTRWLFTTNHKDIGTLYLWFSFLMFLTGGAMAMGIRAELFEPGLQLLDPIKYNQLVTMHGLIMIFGGVMPAFVGLANWLIPMQIGAPDMALPRMNNLSFWLLPSAFTILLSTAFMEGGMPGFGWTFYAPLSTNYPNIAYFVFAIHIMGISSIMGSINVIVTIMNMRAPGITLMKMPLFVWSWLITAYLLIAVMPVLAGAVTMLLMDAYFGTSFFDAAGGGDPVLFQHIFWFFGHPEVYIMILPAFGITSHIISTFSRKPLFGHASMVYAMVSIAVLSFVVWAHHMFTVGMPLVAELFFMWATMLIAIPTGVKVFNWVATIFKGSITYETPMLFAIAFVVLFTIGGFSGLMLAITPADFQYHDTYFVVAHFHYVLVPGAVFSIMAAVYYWLPKWTGNMYDETMGKLHFWLSFIGVNVTFFPQHFVGLAGMPRRYADYALQFAEWNAISSIGAFLFGASQLLFLYIVVKSVFAGKKATVQVWDGARGLEWTVASPAPYHTFEIPPKITKSTKV
;
A
#
# COMPACT_ATOMS: atom_id res chain seq x y z
N MET A 1 9.55 -39.19 33.26
CA MET A 1 8.35 -38.79 34.02
C MET A 1 7.30 -38.34 33.01
N SER A 2 6.25 -39.14 32.84
CA SER A 2 5.13 -38.84 31.94
C SER A 2 4.21 -37.83 32.62
N ALA A 3 4.21 -36.58 32.14
CA ALA A 3 3.14 -35.65 32.47
C ALA A 3 1.94 -36.01 31.59
N VAL A 4 0.92 -36.59 32.23
CA VAL A 4 -0.43 -36.69 31.68
C VAL A 4 -0.92 -35.26 31.51
N VAL A 5 -1.13 -34.83 30.26
CA VAL A 5 -1.81 -33.57 29.97
C VAL A 5 -3.30 -33.87 30.08
N GLU A 6 -3.92 -33.39 31.16
CA GLU A 6 -5.37 -33.33 31.29
C GLU A 6 -5.93 -32.47 30.15
N HIS A 7 -6.77 -33.08 29.32
CA HIS A 7 -7.63 -32.37 28.37
C HIS A 7 -8.72 -31.63 29.15
N HIS A 8 -8.44 -30.38 29.53
CA HIS A 8 -9.49 -29.42 29.85
C HIS A 8 -9.95 -28.77 28.54
N ASP A 9 -11.14 -29.17 28.08
CA ASP A 9 -11.93 -28.46 27.06
C ASP A 9 -12.34 -27.08 27.61
N HIS A 10 -11.40 -26.15 27.65
CA HIS A 10 -11.72 -24.73 27.72
C HIS A 10 -11.96 -24.26 26.29
N ASP A 11 -13.21 -24.01 25.98
CA ASP A 11 -13.66 -23.38 24.74
C ASP A 11 -12.98 -22.00 24.61
N HIS A 12 -11.80 -21.96 23.99
CA HIS A 12 -10.91 -20.78 23.84
C HIS A 12 -11.47 -19.81 22.77
N GLY A 13 -12.71 -19.38 22.96
CA GLY A 13 -13.30 -18.31 22.18
C GLY A 13 -12.61 -16.96 22.45
N PRO A 14 -12.74 -15.98 21.55
CA PRO A 14 -12.22 -14.65 21.78
C PRO A 14 -12.79 -14.04 23.06
N LYS A 15 -11.99 -13.23 23.76
CA LYS A 15 -12.49 -12.35 24.82
C LYS A 15 -13.67 -11.51 24.30
N LYS A 16 -14.54 -11.03 25.19
CA LYS A 16 -15.72 -10.23 24.82
C LYS A 16 -15.47 -8.72 24.94
N GLY A 17 -16.21 -7.93 24.15
CA GLY A 17 -16.16 -6.46 24.18
C GLY A 17 -14.80 -5.87 23.79
N LEU A 18 -14.44 -4.74 24.39
CA LEU A 18 -13.18 -4.03 24.11
C LEU A 18 -11.93 -4.85 24.42
N THR A 19 -12.01 -5.73 25.43
CA THR A 19 -10.87 -6.56 25.82
C THR A 19 -10.48 -7.59 24.76
N ARG A 20 -11.39 -7.93 23.83
CA ARG A 20 -11.06 -8.68 22.62
C ARG A 20 -10.00 -7.95 21.84
N TRP A 21 -10.26 -6.71 21.50
CA TRP A 21 -9.46 -5.94 20.54
C TRP A 21 -8.18 -5.36 21.16
N LEU A 22 -8.25 -4.89 22.40
CA LEU A 22 -7.08 -4.29 23.07
C LEU A 22 -5.97 -5.33 23.30
N PHE A 23 -6.34 -6.52 23.81
CA PHE A 23 -5.39 -7.53 24.28
C PHE A 23 -5.32 -8.78 23.39
N THR A 24 -5.90 -8.75 22.19
CA THR A 24 -5.82 -9.90 21.27
C THR A 24 -4.39 -10.16 20.85
N THR A 25 -4.04 -11.44 20.80
CA THR A 25 -2.83 -11.92 20.14
C THR A 25 -3.15 -12.63 18.82
N ASN A 26 -4.42 -12.79 18.48
CA ASN A 26 -4.85 -13.54 17.31
C ASN A 26 -4.60 -12.73 16.02
N HIS A 27 -3.89 -13.33 15.06
CA HIS A 27 -3.57 -12.69 13.78
C HIS A 27 -4.78 -12.17 13.00
N LYS A 28 -5.96 -12.81 13.11
CA LYS A 28 -7.16 -12.37 12.38
C LYS A 28 -7.76 -11.12 13.00
N ASP A 29 -7.87 -11.08 14.34
CA ASP A 29 -8.35 -9.87 15.02
C ASP A 29 -7.37 -8.70 14.81
N ILE A 30 -6.05 -8.93 14.90
CA ILE A 30 -5.02 -7.92 14.60
C ILE A 30 -5.12 -7.48 13.13
N GLY A 31 -5.27 -8.41 12.20
CA GLY A 31 -5.47 -8.11 10.79
C GLY A 31 -6.71 -7.23 10.55
N THR A 32 -7.82 -7.49 11.24
CA THR A 32 -9.02 -6.66 11.20
C THR A 32 -8.79 -5.26 11.76
N LEU A 33 -8.02 -5.14 12.85
CA LEU A 33 -7.64 -3.85 13.42
C LEU A 33 -6.84 -3.01 12.42
N TYR A 34 -5.84 -3.61 11.76
CA TYR A 34 -5.08 -2.96 10.69
C TYR A 34 -5.97 -2.50 9.52
N LEU A 35 -6.91 -3.34 9.08
CA LEU A 35 -7.81 -3.00 7.97
C LEU A 35 -8.76 -1.85 8.32
N TRP A 36 -9.34 -1.83 9.53
CA TRP A 36 -10.20 -0.72 9.96
C TRP A 36 -9.41 0.58 10.17
N PHE A 37 -8.23 0.48 10.78
CA PHE A 37 -7.32 1.62 10.91
C PHE A 37 -6.96 2.20 9.54
N SER A 38 -6.53 1.35 8.62
CA SER A 38 -6.23 1.72 7.24
C SER A 38 -7.43 2.38 6.56
N PHE A 39 -8.62 1.80 6.70
CA PHE A 39 -9.81 2.37 6.09
C PHE A 39 -10.14 3.77 6.64
N LEU A 40 -10.01 3.98 7.95
CA LEU A 40 -10.15 5.31 8.57
C LEU A 40 -9.11 6.30 8.03
N MET A 41 -7.86 5.86 7.85
CA MET A 41 -6.80 6.69 7.26
C MET A 41 -7.08 7.00 5.79
N PHE A 42 -7.58 6.06 4.99
CA PHE A 42 -8.02 6.32 3.62
C PHE A 42 -9.15 7.34 3.55
N LEU A 43 -10.13 7.29 4.46
CA LEU A 43 -11.18 8.31 4.53
C LEU A 43 -10.60 9.68 4.93
N THR A 44 -9.66 9.70 5.88
CA THR A 44 -9.01 10.94 6.35
C THR A 44 -8.17 11.58 5.25
N GLY A 45 -7.25 10.83 4.64
CA GLY A 45 -6.43 11.29 3.52
C GLY A 45 -7.25 11.59 2.26
N GLY A 46 -8.31 10.83 2.01
CA GLY A 46 -9.27 11.07 0.94
C GLY A 46 -10.05 12.38 1.13
N ALA A 47 -10.49 12.68 2.36
CA ALA A 47 -11.13 13.96 2.68
C ALA A 47 -10.17 15.15 2.45
N MET A 48 -8.89 15.00 2.79
CA MET A 48 -7.87 16.01 2.47
C MET A 48 -7.69 16.19 0.96
N ALA A 49 -7.70 15.10 0.18
CA ALA A 49 -7.70 15.18 -1.29
C ALA A 49 -8.92 15.90 -1.85
N MET A 50 -10.11 15.70 -1.26
CA MET A 50 -11.30 16.44 -1.66
C MET A 50 -11.15 17.93 -1.37
N GLY A 51 -10.55 18.31 -0.24
CA GLY A 51 -10.20 19.70 0.07
C GLY A 51 -9.25 20.31 -0.97
N ILE A 52 -8.19 19.58 -1.34
CA ILE A 52 -7.23 19.99 -2.39
C ILE A 52 -7.94 20.18 -3.74
N ARG A 53 -8.80 19.23 -4.14
CA ARG A 53 -9.50 19.31 -5.42
C ARG A 53 -10.64 20.33 -5.44
N ALA A 54 -11.23 20.62 -4.29
CA ALA A 54 -12.20 21.71 -4.15
C ALA A 54 -11.51 23.08 -4.31
N GLU A 55 -10.33 23.26 -3.72
CA GLU A 55 -9.53 24.47 -3.95
C GLU A 55 -9.17 24.62 -5.43
N LEU A 56 -8.73 23.54 -6.06
CA LEU A 56 -8.31 23.53 -7.47
C LEU A 56 -9.46 23.34 -8.46
N PHE A 57 -10.71 23.61 -8.07
CA PHE A 57 -11.84 23.49 -8.99
C PHE A 57 -11.88 24.64 -9.99
N GLU A 58 -11.55 25.85 -9.53
CA GLU A 58 -11.49 27.08 -10.32
C GLU A 58 -10.17 27.82 -10.09
N PRO A 59 -9.67 28.60 -11.08
CA PRO A 59 -8.51 29.46 -10.90
C PRO A 59 -8.74 30.56 -9.85
N GLY A 60 -7.68 30.96 -9.16
CA GLY A 60 -7.71 31.85 -7.99
C GLY A 60 -7.91 31.09 -6.69
N LEU A 61 -7.55 31.69 -5.56
CA LEU A 61 -7.79 31.10 -4.24
C LEU A 61 -9.28 31.16 -3.87
N GLN A 62 -9.84 30.04 -3.41
CA GLN A 62 -11.28 29.89 -3.16
C GLN A 62 -11.61 29.59 -1.68
N LEU A 63 -11.04 28.52 -1.14
CA LEU A 63 -11.42 27.90 0.13
C LEU A 63 -10.26 27.85 1.13
N LEU A 64 -9.03 27.68 0.63
CA LEU A 64 -7.83 27.42 1.42
C LEU A 64 -6.78 28.49 1.15
N ASP A 65 -6.18 29.01 2.21
CA ASP A 65 -4.93 29.76 2.06
C ASP A 65 -3.77 28.84 1.63
N PRO A 66 -2.68 29.37 1.05
CA PRO A 66 -1.58 28.55 0.56
C PRO A 66 -0.89 27.68 1.62
N ILE A 67 -0.83 28.12 2.88
CA ILE A 67 -0.23 27.33 3.95
C ILE A 67 -1.13 26.14 4.23
N LYS A 68 -2.44 26.36 4.39
CA LYS A 68 -3.39 25.29 4.64
C LYS A 68 -3.43 24.29 3.49
N TYR A 69 -3.38 24.76 2.24
CA TYR A 69 -3.27 23.90 1.07
C TYR A 69 -2.03 22.99 1.16
N ASN A 70 -0.85 23.56 1.43
CA ASN A 70 0.38 22.78 1.57
C ASN A 70 0.32 21.78 2.72
N GLN A 71 -0.33 22.13 3.83
CA GLN A 71 -0.59 21.21 4.94
C GLN A 71 -1.45 20.02 4.50
N LEU A 72 -2.54 20.26 3.78
CA LEU A 72 -3.39 19.18 3.26
C LEU A 72 -2.62 18.29 2.27
N VAL A 73 -1.83 18.87 1.35
CA VAL A 73 -1.03 18.11 0.39
C VAL A 73 0.00 17.22 1.10
N THR A 74 0.66 17.76 2.12
CA THR A 74 1.66 17.03 2.92
C THR A 74 1.02 15.86 3.67
N MET A 75 -0.05 16.15 4.40
CA MET A 75 -0.74 15.17 5.24
C MET A 75 -1.48 14.13 4.42
N HIS A 76 -2.07 14.50 3.28
CA HIS A 76 -2.67 13.57 2.32
C HIS A 76 -1.64 12.50 1.91
N GLY A 77 -0.46 12.92 1.44
CA GLY A 77 0.58 11.97 1.01
C GLY A 77 1.03 11.03 2.13
N LEU A 78 1.35 11.60 3.31
CA LEU A 78 1.79 10.82 4.47
C LEU A 78 0.72 9.82 4.96
N ILE A 79 -0.53 10.27 5.08
CA ILE A 79 -1.64 9.44 5.57
C ILE A 79 -1.98 8.34 4.56
N MET A 80 -2.03 8.65 3.26
CA MET A 80 -2.38 7.65 2.24
C MET A 80 -1.35 6.52 2.19
N ILE A 81 -0.06 6.85 2.29
CA ILE A 81 1.03 5.88 2.20
C ILE A 81 1.20 5.12 3.52
N PHE A 82 1.57 5.81 4.59
CA PHE A 82 1.95 5.19 5.87
C PHE A 82 0.74 4.79 6.73
N GLY A 83 -0.41 5.43 6.54
CA GLY A 83 -1.63 5.18 7.30
C GLY A 83 -2.64 4.31 6.57
N GLY A 84 -2.77 4.47 5.25
CA GLY A 84 -3.70 3.76 4.39
C GLY A 84 -3.10 2.50 3.80
N VAL A 85 -2.29 2.65 2.75
CA VAL A 85 -1.81 1.55 1.89
C VAL A 85 -0.99 0.52 2.68
N MET A 86 0.06 0.96 3.39
CA MET A 86 0.93 0.00 4.11
C MET A 86 0.16 -0.77 5.20
N PRO A 87 -0.64 -0.11 6.07
CA PRO A 87 -1.41 -0.83 7.09
C PRO A 87 -2.49 -1.76 6.51
N ALA A 88 -3.15 -1.41 5.39
CA ALA A 88 -4.09 -2.31 4.72
C ALA A 88 -3.42 -3.61 4.31
N PHE A 89 -2.25 -3.49 3.67
CA PHE A 89 -1.46 -4.63 3.26
C PHE A 89 -1.04 -5.45 4.48
N VAL A 90 -0.49 -4.85 5.54
CA VAL A 90 -0.13 -5.58 6.77
C VAL A 90 -1.34 -6.29 7.38
N GLY A 91 -2.53 -5.69 7.32
CA GLY A 91 -3.79 -6.30 7.75
C GLY A 91 -4.15 -7.55 6.94
N LEU A 92 -4.02 -7.48 5.62
CA LEU A 92 -4.19 -8.63 4.73
C LEU A 92 -3.13 -9.71 5.01
N ALA A 93 -1.88 -9.33 5.25
CA ALA A 93 -0.80 -10.25 5.58
C ALA A 93 -1.12 -11.03 6.86
N ASN A 94 -1.55 -10.31 7.90
CA ASN A 94 -1.97 -10.86 9.18
C ASN A 94 -3.12 -11.85 9.02
N TRP A 95 -4.14 -11.50 8.25
CA TRP A 95 -5.24 -12.42 7.97
C TRP A 95 -4.78 -13.67 7.21
N LEU A 96 -4.06 -13.49 6.12
CA LEU A 96 -3.91 -14.51 5.09
C LEU A 96 -2.65 -15.37 5.25
N ILE A 97 -1.51 -14.82 5.70
CA ILE A 97 -0.24 -15.57 5.72
C ILE A 97 -0.35 -16.85 6.54
N PRO A 98 -0.79 -16.82 7.82
CA PRO A 98 -0.91 -18.06 8.60
C PRO A 98 -1.87 -19.06 7.94
N MET A 99 -3.01 -18.58 7.43
CA MET A 99 -3.98 -19.46 6.77
C MET A 99 -3.44 -20.09 5.49
N GLN A 100 -2.68 -19.34 4.68
CA GLN A 100 -2.15 -19.79 3.40
C GLN A 100 -0.96 -20.73 3.53
N ILE A 101 -0.20 -20.64 4.63
CA ILE A 101 0.91 -21.56 4.91
C ILE A 101 0.50 -22.71 5.84
N GLY A 102 -0.75 -22.78 6.29
CA GLY A 102 -1.25 -23.82 7.18
C GLY A 102 -0.71 -23.73 8.62
N ALA A 103 -0.44 -22.50 9.09
CA ALA A 103 0.00 -22.20 10.45
C ALA A 103 -1.18 -21.75 11.34
N PRO A 104 -1.09 -21.95 12.67
CA PRO A 104 -2.17 -21.59 13.58
C PRO A 104 -2.26 -20.11 13.93
N ASP A 105 -1.13 -19.40 13.90
CA ASP A 105 -1.03 -17.97 14.18
C ASP A 105 0.29 -17.43 13.57
N MET A 106 0.57 -16.15 13.78
CA MET A 106 1.89 -15.56 13.54
C MET A 106 2.91 -16.03 14.60
N ALA A 107 4.21 -16.01 14.27
CA ALA A 107 5.28 -16.50 15.14
C ALA A 107 5.46 -15.71 16.44
N LEU A 108 5.21 -14.41 16.42
CA LEU A 108 5.37 -13.50 17.55
C LEU A 108 4.05 -12.77 17.86
N PRO A 109 3.02 -13.45 18.39
CA PRO A 109 1.67 -12.89 18.54
C PRO A 109 1.58 -11.61 19.39
N ARG A 110 2.39 -11.51 20.46
CA ARG A 110 2.41 -10.31 21.32
C ARG A 110 3.12 -9.13 20.66
N MET A 111 4.21 -9.40 19.92
CA MET A 111 4.90 -8.39 19.13
C MET A 111 3.99 -7.84 18.03
N ASN A 112 3.16 -8.71 17.45
CA ASN A 112 2.16 -8.35 16.45
C ASN A 112 1.08 -7.40 16.99
N ASN A 113 0.65 -7.61 18.23
CA ASN A 113 -0.28 -6.70 18.90
C ASN A 113 0.39 -5.33 19.14
N LEU A 114 1.61 -5.33 19.65
CA LEU A 114 2.36 -4.10 19.89
C LEU A 114 2.63 -3.33 18.59
N SER A 115 3.01 -4.01 17.50
CA SER A 115 3.23 -3.36 16.21
C SER A 115 1.97 -2.64 15.71
N PHE A 116 0.78 -3.21 15.91
CA PHE A 116 -0.46 -2.52 15.59
C PHE A 116 -0.63 -1.25 16.44
N TRP A 117 -0.55 -1.33 17.77
CA TRP A 117 -0.87 -0.22 18.67
C TRP A 117 0.09 0.98 18.56
N LEU A 118 1.30 0.77 18.05
CA LEU A 118 2.21 1.86 17.71
C LEU A 118 1.65 2.74 16.57
N LEU A 119 0.89 2.20 15.62
CA LEU A 119 0.35 2.99 14.49
C LEU A 119 -0.70 4.03 14.92
N PRO A 120 -1.82 3.67 15.61
CA PRO A 120 -2.75 4.69 16.10
C PRO A 120 -2.07 5.74 16.98
N SER A 121 -1.09 5.34 17.78
CA SER A 121 -0.31 6.26 18.62
C SER A 121 0.50 7.25 17.78
N ALA A 122 1.22 6.77 16.75
CA ALA A 122 1.98 7.61 15.84
C ALA A 122 1.09 8.60 15.07
N PHE A 123 -0.04 8.13 14.54
CA PHE A 123 -0.96 8.98 13.81
C PHE A 123 -1.70 9.97 14.72
N THR A 124 -1.96 9.61 15.97
CA THR A 124 -2.49 10.57 16.96
C THR A 124 -1.49 11.70 17.20
N ILE A 125 -0.20 11.39 17.37
CA ILE A 125 0.87 12.39 17.49
C ILE A 125 0.91 13.27 16.24
N LEU A 126 0.95 12.66 15.05
CA LEU A 126 1.03 13.40 13.79
C LEU A 126 -0.19 14.32 13.58
N LEU A 127 -1.40 13.82 13.79
CA LEU A 127 -2.64 14.57 13.59
C LEU A 127 -2.87 15.62 14.69
N SER A 128 -2.32 15.44 15.89
CA SER A 128 -2.44 16.41 16.98
C SER A 128 -1.85 17.79 16.62
N THR A 129 -0.88 17.83 15.69
CA THR A 129 -0.28 19.07 15.19
C THR A 129 -1.29 20.01 14.55
N ALA A 130 -2.43 19.51 14.07
CA ALA A 130 -3.54 20.33 13.56
C ALA A 130 -4.13 21.30 14.59
N PHE A 131 -3.96 20.99 15.88
CA PHE A 131 -4.47 21.77 17.00
C PHE A 131 -3.37 22.55 17.74
N MET A 132 -2.15 22.54 17.21
CA MET A 132 -0.99 23.24 17.77
C MET A 132 -0.71 24.53 17.00
N GLU A 133 0.00 25.47 17.62
CA GLU A 133 0.52 26.65 16.93
C GLU A 133 1.43 26.23 15.77
N GLY A 134 1.30 26.89 14.61
CA GLY A 134 1.97 26.51 13.37
C GLY A 134 1.32 25.38 12.57
N GLY A 135 0.36 24.64 13.16
CA GLY A 135 -0.45 23.65 12.48
C GLY A 135 0.30 22.39 12.05
N MET A 136 -0.32 21.65 11.11
CA MET A 136 0.23 20.41 10.55
C MET A 136 1.47 20.67 9.69
N PRO A 137 2.35 19.66 9.46
CA PRO A 137 3.43 19.75 8.48
C PRO A 137 2.95 20.23 7.10
N GLY A 138 3.70 21.16 6.49
CA GLY A 138 3.35 21.81 5.20
C GLY A 138 4.49 21.83 4.17
N PHE A 139 5.44 20.91 4.25
CA PHE A 139 6.65 20.85 3.41
C PHE A 139 6.63 19.73 2.32
N GLY A 140 5.46 19.11 2.12
CA GLY A 140 5.27 17.95 1.24
C GLY A 140 5.70 16.63 1.89
N TRP A 141 5.12 15.50 1.45
CA TRP A 141 5.42 14.17 2.03
C TRP A 141 6.88 13.72 1.89
N THR A 142 7.69 14.43 1.09
CA THR A 142 9.13 14.18 0.92
C THR A 142 10.00 14.94 1.93
N PHE A 143 9.43 15.91 2.66
CA PHE A 143 10.06 16.62 3.79
C PHE A 143 11.50 17.04 3.57
N TYR A 144 11.79 17.58 2.39
CA TYR A 144 13.13 18.02 2.00
C TYR A 144 13.68 19.07 2.97
N ALA A 145 14.90 18.83 3.45
CA ALA A 145 15.73 19.88 4.03
C ALA A 145 16.14 20.89 2.93
N PRO A 146 16.32 22.17 3.26
CA PRO A 146 16.20 22.78 4.59
C PRO A 146 14.77 23.23 4.94
N LEU A 147 13.78 23.06 4.05
CA LEU A 147 12.41 23.54 4.29
C LEU A 147 11.76 22.87 5.52
N SER A 148 11.93 21.55 5.66
CA SER A 148 11.35 20.80 6.78
C SER A 148 11.96 21.15 8.13
N THR A 149 13.26 21.41 8.19
CA THR A 149 14.00 21.74 9.42
C THR A 149 13.47 23.02 10.09
N ASN A 150 12.96 23.96 9.29
CA ASN A 150 12.46 25.26 9.76
C ASN A 150 10.95 25.28 10.04
N TYR A 151 10.26 24.15 9.86
CA TYR A 151 8.80 24.11 10.01
C TYR A 151 8.38 23.90 11.47
N PRO A 152 7.30 24.56 11.95
CA PRO A 152 6.76 24.32 13.28
C PRO A 152 6.43 22.85 13.53
N ASN A 153 6.51 22.41 14.79
CA ASN A 153 6.13 21.05 15.20
C ASN A 153 6.91 19.90 14.52
N ILE A 154 8.08 20.16 13.91
CA ILE A 154 8.89 19.13 13.23
C ILE A 154 9.25 17.96 14.16
N ALA A 155 9.43 18.19 15.46
CA ALA A 155 9.68 17.13 16.43
C ALA A 155 8.53 16.10 16.48
N TYR A 156 7.27 16.54 16.48
CA TYR A 156 6.10 15.65 16.49
C TYR A 156 6.05 14.79 15.23
N PHE A 157 6.35 15.40 14.07
CA PHE A 157 6.48 14.67 12.81
C PHE A 157 7.58 13.61 12.89
N VAL A 158 8.79 13.97 13.34
CA VAL A 158 9.91 13.03 13.46
C VAL A 158 9.58 11.88 14.40
N PHE A 159 9.00 12.15 15.57
CA PHE A 159 8.60 11.10 16.51
C PHE A 159 7.53 10.18 15.93
N ALA A 160 6.52 10.73 15.23
CA ALA A 160 5.52 9.91 14.55
C ALA A 160 6.16 8.97 13.52
N ILE A 161 7.09 9.46 12.70
CA ILE A 161 7.81 8.65 11.69
C ILE A 161 8.61 7.53 12.35
N HIS A 162 9.32 7.80 13.45
CA HIS A 162 10.05 6.75 14.18
C HIS A 162 9.12 5.66 14.71
N ILE A 163 7.98 6.03 15.31
CA ILE A 163 7.03 5.07 15.86
C ILE A 163 6.40 4.22 14.74
N MET A 164 6.07 4.82 13.60
CA MET A 164 5.61 4.09 12.41
C MET A 164 6.69 3.11 11.90
N GLY A 165 7.95 3.55 11.84
CA GLY A 165 9.08 2.71 11.41
C GLY A 165 9.30 1.50 12.32
N ILE A 166 9.23 1.69 13.65
CA ILE A 166 9.35 0.60 14.64
C ILE A 166 8.23 -0.42 14.45
N SER A 167 6.98 0.04 14.28
CA SER A 167 5.84 -0.83 13.95
C SER A 167 6.13 -1.69 12.72
N SER A 168 6.58 -1.08 11.62
CA SER A 168 6.86 -1.77 10.36
C SER A 168 8.00 -2.79 10.48
N ILE A 169 9.08 -2.48 11.20
CA ILE A 169 10.19 -3.40 11.44
C ILE A 169 9.72 -4.62 12.25
N MET A 170 8.98 -4.40 13.35
CA MET A 170 8.45 -5.47 14.19
C MET A 170 7.51 -6.40 13.42
N GLY A 171 6.59 -5.82 12.63
CA GLY A 171 5.69 -6.58 11.77
C GLY A 171 6.45 -7.40 10.72
N SER A 172 7.50 -6.83 10.13
CA SER A 172 8.31 -7.51 9.11
C SER A 172 9.10 -8.70 9.67
N ILE A 173 9.73 -8.55 10.83
CA ILE A 173 10.40 -9.64 11.54
C ILE A 173 9.40 -10.77 11.80
N ASN A 174 8.21 -10.43 12.31
CA ASN A 174 7.18 -11.41 12.60
C ASN A 174 6.73 -12.17 11.33
N VAL A 175 6.51 -11.48 10.21
CA VAL A 175 6.19 -12.10 8.92
C VAL A 175 7.28 -13.06 8.46
N ILE A 176 8.55 -12.66 8.50
CA ILE A 176 9.68 -13.50 8.07
C ILE A 176 9.76 -14.77 8.92
N VAL A 177 9.74 -14.63 10.25
CA VAL A 177 9.83 -15.77 11.16
C VAL A 177 8.65 -16.71 10.97
N THR A 178 7.43 -16.17 10.79
CA THR A 178 6.22 -16.97 10.51
C THR A 178 6.38 -17.78 9.23
N ILE A 179 6.74 -17.13 8.12
CA ILE A 179 6.90 -17.79 6.83
C ILE A 179 8.02 -18.83 6.89
N MET A 180 9.17 -18.48 7.47
CA MET A 180 10.35 -19.35 7.42
C MET A 180 10.24 -20.57 8.33
N ASN A 181 9.57 -20.45 9.48
CA ASN A 181 9.60 -21.47 10.53
C ASN A 181 8.26 -22.19 10.74
N MET A 182 7.12 -21.64 10.29
CA MET A 182 5.79 -22.18 10.64
C MET A 182 4.98 -22.76 9.48
N ARG A 183 5.56 -22.84 8.26
CA ARG A 183 4.90 -23.50 7.13
C ARG A 183 4.52 -24.94 7.47
N ALA A 184 3.33 -25.36 7.05
CA ALA A 184 2.89 -26.74 7.15
C ALA A 184 3.89 -27.70 6.46
N PRO A 185 4.16 -28.88 7.05
CA PRO A 185 5.07 -29.85 6.46
C PRO A 185 4.72 -30.19 5.01
N GLY A 186 5.68 -30.04 4.09
CA GLY A 186 5.50 -30.30 2.66
C GLY A 186 5.29 -29.06 1.79
N ILE A 187 5.02 -27.89 2.38
CA ILE A 187 5.05 -26.59 1.68
C ILE A 187 6.51 -26.10 1.62
N THR A 188 7.19 -26.40 0.53
CA THR A 188 8.50 -25.83 0.22
C THR A 188 8.36 -24.38 -0.24
N LEU A 189 9.46 -23.60 -0.24
CA LEU A 189 9.45 -22.20 -0.68
C LEU A 189 8.79 -22.02 -2.06
N MET A 190 9.19 -22.80 -3.06
CA MET A 190 8.60 -22.71 -4.41
C MET A 190 7.16 -23.23 -4.53
N LYS A 191 6.58 -23.81 -3.48
CA LYS A 191 5.16 -24.18 -3.42
C LYS A 191 4.31 -23.15 -2.69
N MET A 192 4.91 -22.10 -2.13
CA MET A 192 4.14 -21.06 -1.46
C MET A 192 3.30 -20.27 -2.47
N PRO A 193 2.10 -19.81 -2.07
CA PRO A 193 1.32 -18.89 -2.88
C PRO A 193 2.07 -17.57 -3.13
N LEU A 194 1.77 -16.90 -4.25
CA LEU A 194 2.48 -15.68 -4.62
C LEU A 194 2.24 -14.52 -3.64
N PHE A 195 1.08 -14.48 -2.98
CA PHE A 195 0.86 -13.51 -1.91
C PHE A 195 1.88 -13.68 -0.78
N VAL A 196 2.13 -14.90 -0.33
CA VAL A 196 3.12 -15.21 0.70
C VAL A 196 4.54 -14.86 0.23
N TRP A 197 4.91 -15.18 -1.02
CA TRP A 197 6.20 -14.77 -1.60
C TRP A 197 6.36 -13.26 -1.66
N SER A 198 5.33 -12.55 -2.11
CA SER A 198 5.35 -11.09 -2.20
C SER A 198 5.57 -10.44 -0.83
N TRP A 199 4.96 -11.00 0.22
CA TRP A 199 5.16 -10.55 1.59
C TRP A 199 6.51 -10.88 2.18
N LEU A 200 7.06 -12.07 1.87
CA LEU A 200 8.41 -12.41 2.30
C LEU A 200 9.41 -11.37 1.78
N ILE A 201 9.30 -11.02 0.50
CA ILE A 201 10.15 -9.99 -0.12
C ILE A 201 9.89 -8.61 0.49
N THR A 202 8.61 -8.23 0.64
CA THR A 202 8.20 -6.96 1.25
C THR A 202 8.77 -6.79 2.67
N ALA A 203 8.75 -7.85 3.47
CA ALA A 203 9.27 -7.83 4.84
C ALA A 203 10.80 -7.66 4.89
N TYR A 204 11.55 -8.29 3.98
CA TYR A 204 13.00 -8.07 3.88
C TYR A 204 13.33 -6.64 3.43
N LEU A 205 12.59 -6.11 2.44
CA LEU A 205 12.76 -4.73 1.99
C LEU A 205 12.51 -3.75 3.14
N LEU A 206 11.42 -3.91 3.90
CA LEU A 206 11.09 -3.07 5.06
C LEU A 206 12.23 -3.04 6.10
N ILE A 207 12.79 -4.19 6.46
CA ILE A 207 13.91 -4.26 7.40
C ILE A 207 15.14 -3.53 6.85
N ALA A 208 15.41 -3.64 5.55
CA ALA A 208 16.58 -3.03 4.93
C ALA A 208 16.49 -1.50 4.85
N VAL A 209 15.30 -0.93 4.58
CA VAL A 209 15.17 0.51 4.28
C VAL A 209 14.64 1.37 5.42
N MET A 210 13.86 0.82 6.35
CA MET A 210 13.31 1.60 7.47
C MET A 210 14.38 2.25 8.36
N PRO A 211 15.53 1.60 8.66
CA PRO A 211 16.62 2.26 9.38
C PRO A 211 17.20 3.48 8.66
N VAL A 212 17.20 3.48 7.32
CA VAL A 212 17.70 4.61 6.52
C VAL A 212 16.78 5.83 6.67
N LEU A 213 15.46 5.62 6.60
CA LEU A 213 14.49 6.69 6.89
C LEU A 213 14.65 7.23 8.32
N ALA A 214 14.77 6.34 9.31
CA ALA A 214 14.98 6.73 10.71
C ALA A 214 16.25 7.59 10.86
N GLY A 215 17.34 7.23 10.17
CA GLY A 215 18.55 8.04 10.09
C GLY A 215 18.28 9.44 9.53
N ALA A 216 17.59 9.54 8.40
CA ALA A 216 17.25 10.82 7.77
C ALA A 216 16.46 11.74 8.70
N VAL A 217 15.38 11.24 9.31
CA VAL A 217 14.55 12.05 10.21
C VAL A 217 15.23 12.35 11.55
N THR A 218 16.17 11.50 12.01
CA THR A 218 17.02 11.80 13.16
C THR A 218 17.97 12.95 12.84
N MET A 219 18.62 12.95 11.67
CA MET A 219 19.48 14.06 11.25
C MET A 219 18.70 15.38 11.12
N LEU A 220 17.45 15.33 10.62
CA LEU A 220 16.56 16.51 10.62
C LEU A 220 16.30 17.03 12.04
N LEU A 221 16.05 16.14 13.00
CA LEU A 221 15.83 16.54 14.40
C LEU A 221 17.09 17.16 15.02
N MET A 222 18.26 16.59 14.71
CA MET A 222 19.54 17.12 15.18
C MET A 222 19.82 18.52 14.62
N ASP A 223 19.56 18.73 13.32
CA ASP A 223 19.71 20.05 12.69
C ASP A 223 18.72 21.06 13.28
N ALA A 224 17.49 20.64 13.56
CA ALA A 224 16.44 21.53 14.08
C ALA A 224 16.61 21.91 15.56
N TYR A 225 17.15 21.03 16.42
CA TYR A 225 17.14 21.23 17.88
C TYR A 225 18.50 21.10 18.58
N PHE A 226 19.50 20.49 17.95
CA PHE A 226 20.78 20.19 18.59
C PHE A 226 21.97 20.91 17.93
N GLY A 227 21.70 21.81 16.98
CA GLY A 227 22.71 22.68 16.36
C GLY A 227 23.69 21.95 15.46
N THR A 228 23.32 20.78 14.93
CA THR A 228 24.09 20.14 13.86
C THR A 228 23.78 20.79 12.52
N SER A 229 24.57 20.45 11.50
CA SER A 229 24.42 20.99 10.15
C SER A 229 24.63 19.88 9.12
N PHE A 230 23.89 18.78 9.23
CA PHE A 230 23.93 17.70 8.24
C PHE A 230 23.46 18.18 6.86
N PHE A 231 22.36 18.93 6.84
CA PHE A 231 21.71 19.39 5.60
C PHE A 231 21.70 20.92 5.45
N ASP A 232 22.20 21.66 6.44
CA ASP A 232 22.35 23.11 6.35
C ASP A 232 23.67 23.51 5.68
N ALA A 233 23.57 24.10 4.49
CA ALA A 233 24.71 24.58 3.73
C ALA A 233 25.51 25.68 4.46
N ALA A 234 24.87 26.49 5.31
CA ALA A 234 25.57 27.54 6.07
C ALA A 234 26.56 26.97 7.09
N GLY A 235 26.26 25.79 7.65
CA GLY A 235 27.15 25.03 8.53
C GLY A 235 28.05 24.02 7.82
N GLY A 236 28.06 24.00 6.47
CA GLY A 236 28.87 23.08 5.65
C GLY A 236 28.22 21.74 5.33
N GLY A 237 26.92 21.58 5.62
CA GLY A 237 26.10 20.42 5.24
C GLY A 237 25.66 20.45 3.77
N ASP A 238 24.98 19.38 3.34
CA ASP A 238 24.49 19.23 1.97
C ASP A 238 22.98 18.95 1.93
N PRO A 239 22.14 19.88 1.45
CA PRO A 239 20.71 19.63 1.24
C PRO A 239 20.41 18.49 0.25
N VAL A 240 21.30 18.23 -0.73
CA VAL A 240 21.13 17.16 -1.72
C VAL A 240 21.41 15.79 -1.10
N LEU A 241 22.30 15.71 -0.10
CA LEU A 241 22.50 14.50 0.71
C LEU A 241 21.19 14.01 1.33
N PHE A 242 20.35 14.92 1.83
CA PHE A 242 19.02 14.57 2.34
C PHE A 242 18.22 13.80 1.28
N GLN A 243 18.19 14.31 0.05
CA GLN A 243 17.43 13.69 -1.04
C GLN A 243 17.96 12.28 -1.37
N HIS A 244 19.27 12.09 -1.39
CA HIS A 244 19.85 10.76 -1.62
C HIS A 244 19.41 9.76 -0.53
N ILE A 245 19.48 10.15 0.74
CA ILE A 245 19.12 9.26 1.86
C ILE A 245 17.61 8.98 1.85
N PHE A 246 16.79 10.02 1.67
CA PHE A 246 15.35 9.88 1.59
C PHE A 246 14.93 8.96 0.45
N TRP A 247 15.47 9.15 -0.77
CA TRP A 247 15.09 8.32 -1.91
C TRP A 247 15.69 6.92 -1.90
N PHE A 248 16.86 6.72 -1.28
CA PHE A 248 17.38 5.37 -1.03
C PHE A 248 16.39 4.54 -0.22
N PHE A 249 15.64 5.18 0.69
CA PHE A 249 14.47 4.58 1.32
C PHE A 249 13.24 4.59 0.39
N GLY A 250 12.89 5.74 -0.15
CA GLY A 250 11.60 6.02 -0.78
C GLY A 250 11.35 5.22 -2.05
N HIS A 251 12.39 4.92 -2.83
CA HIS A 251 12.20 4.13 -4.05
C HIS A 251 11.96 2.64 -3.78
N PRO A 252 12.73 1.94 -2.92
CA PRO A 252 12.33 0.63 -2.43
C PRO A 252 10.93 0.60 -1.80
N GLU A 253 10.55 1.67 -1.11
CA GLU A 253 9.24 1.77 -0.46
C GLU A 253 8.06 1.74 -1.43
N VAL A 254 8.18 2.33 -2.63
CA VAL A 254 7.12 2.17 -3.64
C VAL A 254 6.95 0.72 -4.09
N TYR A 255 8.00 -0.11 -4.05
CA TYR A 255 7.87 -1.55 -4.31
C TYR A 255 7.28 -2.32 -3.14
N ILE A 256 7.57 -1.92 -1.91
CA ILE A 256 6.92 -2.44 -0.70
C ILE A 256 5.39 -2.25 -0.82
N MET A 257 4.94 -1.16 -1.41
CA MET A 257 3.51 -0.91 -1.67
C MET A 257 2.93 -1.75 -2.82
N ILE A 258 3.70 -2.11 -3.86
CA ILE A 258 3.13 -2.80 -5.04
C ILE A 258 3.31 -4.32 -5.02
N LEU A 259 4.32 -4.86 -4.33
CA LEU A 259 4.57 -6.30 -4.32
C LEU A 259 3.38 -7.09 -3.75
N PRO A 260 2.75 -6.72 -2.60
CA PRO A 260 1.57 -7.41 -2.10
C PRO A 260 0.38 -7.38 -3.09
N ALA A 261 0.20 -6.26 -3.80
CA ALA A 261 -0.82 -6.12 -4.84
C ALA A 261 -0.65 -7.18 -5.94
N PHE A 262 0.60 -7.43 -6.35
CA PHE A 262 0.92 -8.47 -7.33
C PHE A 262 0.53 -9.87 -6.86
N GLY A 263 0.75 -10.15 -5.58
CA GLY A 263 0.30 -11.39 -4.95
C GLY A 263 -1.22 -11.54 -5.04
N ILE A 264 -1.95 -10.54 -4.54
CA ILE A 264 -3.43 -10.51 -4.52
C ILE A 264 -4.00 -10.71 -5.92
N THR A 265 -3.57 -9.88 -6.89
CA THR A 265 -4.04 -9.94 -8.27
C THR A 265 -3.80 -11.33 -8.88
N SER A 266 -2.66 -11.97 -8.58
CA SER A 266 -2.37 -13.32 -9.08
C SER A 266 -3.35 -14.37 -8.55
N HIS A 267 -3.74 -14.29 -7.27
CA HIS A 267 -4.76 -15.19 -6.69
C HIS A 267 -6.13 -14.99 -7.34
N ILE A 268 -6.56 -13.75 -7.49
CA ILE A 268 -7.86 -13.40 -8.04
C ILE A 268 -7.95 -13.82 -9.51
N ILE A 269 -6.95 -13.47 -10.32
CA ILE A 269 -6.91 -13.83 -11.75
C ILE A 269 -6.92 -15.35 -11.93
N SER A 270 -6.12 -16.10 -11.17
CA SER A 270 -6.09 -17.57 -11.24
C SER A 270 -7.45 -18.17 -10.88
N THR A 271 -8.09 -17.65 -9.83
CA THR A 271 -9.38 -18.12 -9.32
C THR A 271 -10.49 -17.92 -10.35
N PHE A 272 -10.69 -16.70 -10.83
CA PHE A 272 -11.81 -16.40 -11.73
C PHE A 272 -11.55 -16.78 -13.19
N SER A 273 -10.30 -17.15 -13.54
CA SER A 273 -9.99 -17.79 -14.83
C SER A 273 -10.05 -19.33 -14.77
N ARG A 274 -10.25 -19.91 -13.57
CA ARG A 274 -10.26 -21.37 -13.29
C ARG A 274 -9.00 -22.09 -13.80
N LYS A 275 -7.88 -21.38 -13.85
CA LYS A 275 -6.60 -21.87 -14.38
C LYS A 275 -5.49 -21.69 -13.35
N PRO A 276 -4.53 -22.63 -13.27
CA PRO A 276 -3.31 -22.37 -12.53
C PRO A 276 -2.60 -21.15 -13.10
N LEU A 277 -1.91 -20.42 -12.25
CA LEU A 277 -1.12 -19.27 -12.66
C LEU A 277 -0.03 -19.71 -13.66
N PHE A 278 0.04 -19.01 -14.79
CA PHE A 278 1.09 -19.22 -15.76
C PHE A 278 2.42 -18.65 -15.23
N GLY A 279 3.49 -19.46 -15.29
CA GLY A 279 4.83 -18.99 -14.95
C GLY A 279 5.06 -18.65 -13.47
N HIS A 280 4.59 -19.47 -12.52
CA HIS A 280 4.81 -19.23 -11.07
C HIS A 280 6.28 -18.93 -10.72
N ALA A 281 7.21 -19.78 -11.16
CA ALA A 281 8.63 -19.56 -10.90
C ALA A 281 9.16 -18.25 -11.53
N SER A 282 8.72 -17.94 -12.75
CA SER A 282 9.04 -16.68 -13.43
C SER A 282 8.53 -15.47 -12.65
N MET A 283 7.33 -15.53 -12.07
CA MET A 283 6.80 -14.47 -11.22
C MET A 283 7.58 -14.31 -9.92
N VAL A 284 7.99 -15.40 -9.27
CA VAL A 284 8.84 -15.36 -8.07
C VAL A 284 10.17 -14.68 -8.39
N TYR A 285 10.86 -15.12 -9.45
CA TYR A 285 12.13 -14.51 -9.86
C TYR A 285 11.97 -13.04 -10.25
N ALA A 286 10.89 -12.68 -10.95
CA ALA A 286 10.61 -11.29 -11.27
C ALA A 286 10.45 -10.41 -10.01
N MET A 287 9.74 -10.89 -8.97
CA MET A 287 9.61 -10.14 -7.72
C MET A 287 10.95 -10.02 -6.97
N VAL A 288 11.77 -11.07 -6.97
CA VAL A 288 13.13 -11.02 -6.37
C VAL A 288 14.02 -10.04 -7.14
N SER A 289 13.98 -10.05 -8.47
CA SER A 289 14.72 -9.10 -9.30
C SER A 289 14.31 -7.66 -9.03
N ILE A 290 13.00 -7.38 -8.90
CA ILE A 290 12.50 -6.04 -8.51
C ILE A 290 13.07 -5.63 -7.15
N ALA A 291 13.06 -6.53 -6.17
CA ALA A 291 13.59 -6.24 -4.84
C ALA A 291 15.08 -5.87 -4.87
N VAL A 292 15.90 -6.61 -5.62
CA VAL A 292 17.33 -6.30 -5.75
C VAL A 292 17.54 -4.98 -6.51
N LEU A 293 16.86 -4.81 -7.65
CA LEU A 293 17.00 -3.60 -8.46
C LEU A 293 16.51 -2.34 -7.74
N SER A 294 15.57 -2.47 -6.81
CA SER A 294 15.02 -1.33 -6.06
C SER A 294 16.07 -0.50 -5.32
N PHE A 295 17.18 -1.12 -4.91
CA PHE A 295 18.29 -0.46 -4.20
C PHE A 295 19.27 0.28 -5.11
N VAL A 296 19.14 0.19 -6.44
CA VAL A 296 20.12 0.77 -7.39
C VAL A 296 19.48 1.75 -8.38
N VAL A 297 18.29 2.27 -8.08
CA VAL A 297 17.54 3.14 -8.98
C VAL A 297 17.04 4.44 -8.35
N TRP A 298 17.28 4.66 -7.06
CA TRP A 298 16.62 5.73 -6.30
C TRP A 298 16.85 7.14 -6.87
N ALA A 299 18.00 7.39 -7.48
CA ALA A 299 18.37 8.74 -7.92
C ALA A 299 17.60 9.19 -9.17
N HIS A 300 16.75 8.37 -9.78
CA HIS A 300 15.82 8.88 -10.80
C HIS A 300 14.84 9.93 -10.27
N HIS A 301 14.64 9.99 -8.95
CA HIS A 301 13.85 11.05 -8.32
C HIS A 301 14.62 12.37 -8.20
N MET A 302 15.88 12.38 -8.64
CA MET A 302 16.85 13.46 -8.41
C MET A 302 17.48 13.94 -9.71
N PHE A 303 16.98 13.56 -10.88
CA PHE A 303 17.62 13.92 -12.16
C PHE A 303 17.83 15.44 -12.32
N THR A 304 16.96 16.26 -11.74
CA THR A 304 17.03 17.73 -11.83
C THR A 304 17.90 18.41 -10.78
N VAL A 305 18.59 17.66 -9.90
CA VAL A 305 19.45 18.25 -8.84
C VAL A 305 20.88 18.57 -9.31
N GLY A 306 21.19 18.33 -10.59
CA GLY A 306 22.51 18.60 -11.17
C GLY A 306 23.54 17.50 -10.91
N MET A 307 23.11 16.24 -10.94
CA MET A 307 24.04 15.09 -10.84
C MET A 307 24.98 15.03 -12.04
N PRO A 308 26.17 14.41 -11.90
CA PRO A 308 27.04 14.17 -13.06
C PRO A 308 26.35 13.30 -14.12
N LEU A 309 26.55 13.61 -15.41
CA LEU A 309 25.94 12.89 -16.54
C LEU A 309 26.13 11.37 -16.46
N VAL A 310 27.29 10.89 -16.02
CA VAL A 310 27.55 9.45 -15.87
C VAL A 310 26.61 8.79 -14.86
N ALA A 311 26.30 9.48 -13.75
CA ALA A 311 25.35 9.01 -12.77
C ALA A 311 23.93 9.02 -13.34
N GLU A 312 23.52 10.10 -14.01
CA GLU A 312 22.20 10.18 -14.66
C GLU A 312 21.97 9.04 -15.65
N LEU A 313 22.95 8.77 -16.52
CA LEU A 313 22.87 7.67 -17.48
C LEU A 313 22.78 6.31 -16.79
N PHE A 314 23.55 6.07 -15.73
CA PHE A 314 23.45 4.84 -14.95
C PHE A 314 22.03 4.63 -14.39
N PHE A 315 21.50 5.65 -13.69
CA PHE A 315 20.18 5.56 -13.06
C PHE A 315 19.05 5.49 -14.08
N MET A 316 19.17 6.14 -15.24
CA MET A 316 18.24 6.00 -16.36
C MET A 316 18.16 4.54 -16.81
N TRP A 317 19.29 3.93 -17.19
CA TRP A 317 19.30 2.55 -17.70
C TRP A 317 18.88 1.53 -16.64
N ALA A 318 19.34 1.71 -15.39
CA ALA A 318 18.96 0.85 -14.28
C ALA A 318 17.45 0.92 -13.98
N THR A 319 16.84 2.11 -14.06
CA THR A 319 15.40 2.28 -13.87
C THR A 319 14.60 1.65 -15.01
N MET A 320 15.02 1.85 -16.26
CA MET A 320 14.39 1.22 -17.42
C MET A 320 14.44 -0.31 -17.33
N LEU A 321 15.52 -0.88 -16.76
CA LEU A 321 15.65 -2.33 -16.57
C LEU A 321 14.54 -2.92 -15.68
N ILE A 322 14.01 -2.17 -14.72
CA ILE A 322 12.91 -2.63 -13.83
C ILE A 322 11.60 -2.86 -14.60
N ALA A 323 11.41 -2.21 -15.74
CA ALA A 323 10.24 -2.43 -16.59
C ALA A 323 10.17 -3.89 -17.09
N ILE A 324 11.31 -4.58 -17.24
CA ILE A 324 11.36 -5.96 -17.73
C ILE A 324 10.68 -6.95 -16.76
N PRO A 325 11.12 -7.12 -15.50
CA PRO A 325 10.47 -8.04 -14.57
C PRO A 325 9.01 -7.67 -14.29
N THR A 326 8.68 -6.38 -14.32
CA THR A 326 7.30 -5.91 -14.20
C THR A 326 6.45 -6.35 -15.40
N GLY A 327 6.95 -6.15 -16.62
CA GLY A 327 6.29 -6.57 -17.86
C GLY A 327 6.09 -8.08 -17.94
N VAL A 328 7.09 -8.88 -17.54
CA VAL A 328 6.97 -10.35 -17.46
C VAL A 328 5.76 -10.76 -16.62
N LYS A 329 5.50 -10.08 -15.50
CA LYS A 329 4.33 -10.38 -14.66
C LYS A 329 3.02 -10.00 -15.33
N VAL A 330 2.96 -8.88 -16.03
CA VAL A 330 1.79 -8.48 -16.85
C VAL A 330 1.47 -9.57 -17.88
N PHE A 331 2.47 -10.03 -18.64
CA PHE A 331 2.28 -11.11 -19.61
C PHE A 331 1.86 -12.43 -18.97
N ASN A 332 2.42 -12.78 -17.80
CA ASN A 332 2.02 -13.99 -17.09
C ASN A 332 0.55 -13.92 -16.61
N TRP A 333 0.04 -12.76 -16.19
CA TRP A 333 -1.38 -12.59 -15.89
C TRP A 333 -2.26 -12.74 -17.14
N VAL A 334 -1.89 -12.08 -18.25
CA VAL A 334 -2.60 -12.21 -19.53
C VAL A 334 -2.63 -13.66 -20.00
N ALA A 335 -1.50 -14.38 -19.93
CA ALA A 335 -1.41 -15.80 -20.27
C ALA A 335 -2.23 -16.70 -19.33
N THR A 336 -2.37 -16.32 -18.06
CA THR A 336 -3.25 -17.01 -17.11
C THR A 336 -4.71 -16.87 -17.53
N ILE A 337 -5.14 -15.66 -17.91
CA ILE A 337 -6.50 -15.35 -18.39
C ILE A 337 -6.79 -16.05 -19.74
N PHE A 338 -5.81 -16.06 -20.65
CA PHE A 338 -5.95 -16.60 -22.01
C PHE A 338 -6.40 -18.08 -21.99
N LYS A 339 -7.46 -18.43 -22.73
CA LYS A 339 -8.07 -19.77 -22.72
C LYS A 339 -8.54 -20.25 -21.33
N GLY A 340 -8.75 -19.33 -20.38
CA GLY A 340 -9.46 -19.59 -19.13
C GLY A 340 -10.97 -19.57 -19.29
N SER A 341 -11.68 -20.07 -18.28
CA SER A 341 -13.13 -19.90 -18.17
C SER A 341 -13.38 -18.73 -17.22
N ILE A 342 -13.55 -17.53 -17.79
CA ILE A 342 -13.56 -16.25 -17.06
C ILE A 342 -14.98 -15.93 -16.59
N THR A 343 -15.10 -15.53 -15.34
CA THR A 343 -16.30 -14.87 -14.81
C THR A 343 -15.95 -13.49 -14.25
N TYR A 344 -16.90 -12.56 -14.29
CA TYR A 344 -16.70 -11.14 -13.98
C TYR A 344 -17.37 -10.74 -12.67
N GLU A 345 -17.00 -11.43 -11.59
CA GLU A 345 -17.30 -11.02 -10.23
C GLU A 345 -16.51 -9.75 -9.86
N THR A 346 -16.99 -9.04 -8.83
CA THR A 346 -16.40 -7.78 -8.38
C THR A 346 -14.87 -7.82 -8.20
N PRO A 347 -14.26 -8.83 -7.55
CA PRO A 347 -12.80 -8.89 -7.41
C PRO A 347 -12.08 -9.00 -8.74
N MET A 348 -12.63 -9.76 -9.69
CA MET A 348 -12.03 -9.93 -11.02
C MET A 348 -12.07 -8.64 -11.83
N LEU A 349 -13.11 -7.82 -11.70
CA LEU A 349 -13.19 -6.51 -12.34
C LEU A 349 -12.06 -5.59 -11.84
N PHE A 350 -11.86 -5.49 -10.53
CA PHE A 350 -10.74 -4.74 -9.96
C PHE A 350 -9.38 -5.30 -10.39
N ALA A 351 -9.21 -6.63 -10.46
CA ALA A 351 -7.97 -7.25 -10.91
C ALA A 351 -7.66 -6.98 -12.41
N ILE A 352 -8.68 -6.96 -13.27
CA ILE A 352 -8.51 -6.58 -14.69
C ILE A 352 -8.16 -5.09 -14.79
N ALA A 353 -8.87 -4.23 -14.07
CA ALA A 353 -8.57 -2.80 -14.04
C ALA A 353 -7.16 -2.52 -13.52
N PHE A 354 -6.71 -3.26 -12.49
CA PHE A 354 -5.33 -3.27 -12.03
C PHE A 354 -4.38 -3.54 -13.21
N VAL A 355 -4.54 -4.66 -13.93
CA VAL A 355 -3.60 -5.02 -15.01
C VAL A 355 -3.54 -3.94 -16.08
N VAL A 356 -4.69 -3.41 -16.51
CA VAL A 356 -4.76 -2.40 -17.57
C VAL A 356 -4.20 -1.05 -17.12
N LEU A 357 -4.73 -0.49 -16.04
CA LEU A 357 -4.38 0.86 -15.60
C LEU A 357 -2.96 0.92 -15.01
N PHE A 358 -2.51 -0.14 -14.32
CA PHE A 358 -1.13 -0.24 -13.87
C PHE A 358 -0.14 -0.31 -15.04
N THR A 359 -0.52 -0.93 -16.17
CA THR A 359 0.31 -0.92 -17.38
C THR A 359 0.40 0.48 -17.99
N ILE A 360 -0.71 1.23 -18.03
CA ILE A 360 -0.73 2.63 -18.48
C ILE A 360 0.14 3.50 -17.57
N GLY A 361 0.01 3.35 -16.24
CA GLY A 361 0.86 4.05 -15.28
C GLY A 361 2.34 3.66 -15.41
N GLY A 362 2.63 2.36 -15.59
CA GLY A 362 4.00 1.88 -15.82
C GLY A 362 4.62 2.45 -17.10
N PHE A 363 3.83 2.66 -18.14
CA PHE A 363 4.28 3.31 -19.37
C PHE A 363 4.69 4.78 -19.13
N SER A 364 3.88 5.57 -18.42
CA SER A 364 4.28 6.94 -18.07
C SER A 364 5.49 6.96 -17.11
N GLY A 365 5.67 5.92 -16.29
CA GLY A 365 6.88 5.76 -15.45
C GLY A 365 8.14 5.50 -16.26
N LEU A 366 8.04 4.73 -17.35
CA LEU A 366 9.15 4.54 -18.27
C LEU A 366 9.54 5.85 -18.96
N MET A 367 8.57 6.74 -19.23
CA MET A 367 8.86 8.08 -19.75
C MET A 367 9.64 8.92 -18.72
N LEU A 368 9.26 8.87 -17.44
CA LEU A 368 9.97 9.55 -16.35
C LEU A 368 11.36 8.96 -16.08
N ALA A 369 11.60 7.69 -16.44
CA ALA A 369 12.93 7.10 -16.32
C ALA A 369 13.93 7.71 -17.33
N ILE A 370 13.45 8.32 -18.42
CA ILE A 370 14.29 8.90 -19.48
C ILE A 370 14.69 10.32 -19.07
N THR A 371 15.95 10.49 -18.63
CA THR A 371 16.44 11.75 -18.03
C THR A 371 16.12 13.02 -18.84
N PRO A 372 16.38 13.10 -20.17
CA PRO A 372 16.06 14.31 -20.94
C PRO A 372 14.55 14.64 -20.98
N ALA A 373 13.70 13.62 -20.90
CA ALA A 373 12.26 13.79 -20.86
C ALA A 373 11.80 14.18 -19.44
N ASP A 374 12.38 13.57 -18.41
CA ASP A 374 12.12 13.92 -17.01
C ASP A 374 12.41 15.40 -16.73
N PHE A 375 13.47 15.99 -17.31
CA PHE A 375 13.73 17.43 -17.16
C PHE A 375 12.53 18.33 -17.53
N GLN A 376 11.64 17.86 -18.41
CA GLN A 376 10.41 18.57 -18.75
C GLN A 376 9.26 18.23 -17.80
N TYR A 377 9.11 16.95 -17.42
CA TYR A 377 7.98 16.46 -16.64
C TYR A 377 8.16 16.65 -15.13
N HIS A 378 9.40 16.81 -14.67
CA HIS A 378 9.78 16.81 -13.25
C HIS A 378 9.00 17.87 -12.49
N ASP A 379 8.42 17.46 -11.36
CA ASP A 379 7.57 18.30 -10.51
C ASP A 379 6.40 19.02 -11.20
N THR A 380 5.95 18.51 -12.34
CA THR A 380 4.65 18.85 -12.92
C THR A 380 3.56 17.87 -12.47
N TYR A 381 2.32 18.16 -12.82
CA TYR A 381 1.21 17.22 -12.66
C TYR A 381 1.39 15.89 -13.41
N PHE A 382 2.36 15.76 -14.34
CA PHE A 382 2.63 14.50 -15.02
C PHE A 382 3.14 13.44 -14.03
N VAL A 383 4.04 13.84 -13.12
CA VAL A 383 4.54 12.96 -12.05
C VAL A 383 3.41 12.57 -11.09
N VAL A 384 2.53 13.53 -10.76
CA VAL A 384 1.35 13.29 -9.92
C VAL A 384 0.43 12.26 -10.58
N ALA A 385 0.13 12.44 -11.85
CA ALA A 385 -0.74 11.55 -12.62
C ALA A 385 -0.15 10.14 -12.74
N HIS A 386 1.13 10.04 -13.11
CA HIS A 386 1.86 8.78 -13.16
C HIS A 386 1.77 8.02 -11.84
N PHE A 387 2.17 8.67 -10.74
CA PHE A 387 2.22 8.02 -9.44
C PHE A 387 0.84 7.59 -8.96
N HIS A 388 -0.20 8.40 -9.17
CA HIS A 388 -1.56 8.01 -8.81
C HIS A 388 -2.11 6.87 -9.68
N TYR A 389 -1.71 6.74 -10.95
CA TYR A 389 -2.06 5.61 -11.80
C TYR A 389 -1.42 4.29 -11.35
N VAL A 390 -0.18 4.33 -10.84
CA VAL A 390 0.48 3.12 -10.32
C VAL A 390 0.11 2.84 -8.87
N LEU A 391 -0.25 3.84 -8.08
CA LEU A 391 -0.62 3.65 -6.67
C LEU A 391 -2.11 3.33 -6.48
N VAL A 392 -3.02 4.08 -7.12
CA VAL A 392 -4.47 3.90 -6.89
C VAL A 392 -4.98 2.65 -7.62
N PRO A 393 -4.94 2.54 -8.96
CA PRO A 393 -5.22 1.28 -9.65
C PRO A 393 -4.28 0.13 -9.30
N GLY A 394 -3.04 0.40 -8.88
CA GLY A 394 -2.10 -0.65 -8.47
C GLY A 394 -2.38 -1.15 -7.06
N ALA A 395 -2.02 -0.36 -6.05
CA ALA A 395 -2.17 -0.76 -4.66
C ALA A 395 -3.64 -0.72 -4.20
N VAL A 396 -4.32 0.42 -4.32
CA VAL A 396 -5.65 0.63 -3.71
C VAL A 396 -6.72 -0.26 -4.31
N PHE A 397 -6.79 -0.39 -5.64
CA PHE A 397 -7.73 -1.31 -6.30
C PHE A 397 -7.45 -2.76 -5.96
N SER A 398 -6.18 -3.15 -5.78
CA SER A 398 -5.86 -4.51 -5.31
C SER A 398 -6.32 -4.75 -3.87
N ILE A 399 -6.21 -3.75 -2.98
CA ILE A 399 -6.73 -3.82 -1.61
C ILE A 399 -8.25 -3.96 -1.65
N MET A 400 -8.95 -3.18 -2.47
CA MET A 400 -10.41 -3.32 -2.66
C MET A 400 -10.77 -4.70 -3.21
N ALA A 401 -10.03 -5.18 -4.23
CA ALA A 401 -10.20 -6.51 -4.80
C ALA A 401 -10.02 -7.61 -3.73
N ALA A 402 -8.99 -7.49 -2.89
CA ALA A 402 -8.74 -8.37 -1.76
C ALA A 402 -9.90 -8.37 -0.77
N VAL A 403 -10.39 -7.19 -0.39
CA VAL A 403 -11.54 -7.07 0.51
C VAL A 403 -12.73 -7.79 -0.11
N TYR A 404 -13.14 -7.50 -1.35
CA TYR A 404 -14.25 -8.24 -1.97
C TYR A 404 -13.98 -9.75 -2.05
N TYR A 405 -12.76 -10.16 -2.38
CA TYR A 405 -12.41 -11.57 -2.54
C TYR A 405 -12.49 -12.36 -1.22
N TRP A 406 -12.04 -11.80 -0.10
CA TRP A 406 -11.98 -12.48 1.20
C TRP A 406 -13.04 -12.01 2.21
N LEU A 407 -13.83 -10.97 1.95
CA LEU A 407 -14.90 -10.50 2.84
C LEU A 407 -15.90 -11.60 3.22
N PRO A 408 -16.31 -12.52 2.31
CA PRO A 408 -17.14 -13.67 2.69
C PRO A 408 -16.46 -14.62 3.69
N LYS A 409 -15.13 -14.76 3.61
CA LYS A 409 -14.35 -15.58 4.55
C LYS A 409 -14.26 -14.92 5.92
N TRP A 410 -14.17 -13.59 5.98
CA TRP A 410 -14.07 -12.84 7.23
C TRP A 410 -15.41 -12.75 7.96
N THR A 411 -16.49 -12.48 7.22
CA THR A 411 -17.82 -12.20 7.79
C THR A 411 -18.75 -13.41 7.83
N GLY A 412 -18.50 -14.41 6.98
CA GLY A 412 -19.43 -15.52 6.77
C GLY A 412 -20.67 -15.16 5.95
N ASN A 413 -20.73 -13.96 5.38
CA ASN A 413 -21.84 -13.52 4.54
C ASN A 413 -21.32 -13.02 3.18
N MET A 414 -22.09 -13.29 2.13
CA MET A 414 -21.86 -12.73 0.80
C MET A 414 -22.32 -11.28 0.73
N TYR A 415 -21.50 -10.43 0.11
CA TYR A 415 -21.91 -9.10 -0.31
C TYR A 415 -22.81 -9.16 -1.55
N ASP A 416 -23.44 -8.02 -1.84
CA ASP A 416 -24.26 -7.84 -3.03
C ASP A 416 -23.37 -7.53 -4.25
N GLU A 417 -23.28 -8.47 -5.20
CA GLU A 417 -22.46 -8.32 -6.40
C GLU A 417 -22.88 -7.13 -7.27
N THR A 418 -24.17 -6.76 -7.31
CA THR A 418 -24.61 -5.60 -8.08
C THR A 418 -24.07 -4.31 -7.47
N MET A 419 -24.12 -4.19 -6.15
CA MET A 419 -23.52 -3.06 -5.43
C MET A 419 -21.99 -3.03 -5.57
N GLY A 420 -21.34 -4.20 -5.49
CA GLY A 420 -19.89 -4.33 -5.71
C GLY A 420 -19.46 -3.87 -7.10
N LYS A 421 -20.21 -4.24 -8.14
CA LYS A 421 -19.99 -3.80 -9.53
C LYS A 421 -20.28 -2.31 -9.72
N LEU A 422 -21.30 -1.78 -9.06
CA LEU A 422 -21.56 -0.33 -9.06
C LEU A 422 -20.37 0.43 -8.43
N HIS A 423 -19.90 -0.02 -7.27
CA HIS A 423 -18.71 0.55 -6.64
C HIS A 423 -17.49 0.49 -7.57
N PHE A 424 -17.26 -0.65 -8.23
CA PHE A 424 -16.19 -0.79 -9.22
C PHE A 424 -16.29 0.27 -10.32
N TRP A 425 -17.45 0.41 -10.99
CA TRP A 425 -17.58 1.33 -12.11
C TRP A 425 -17.45 2.80 -11.70
N LEU A 426 -18.04 3.18 -10.56
CA LEU A 426 -17.87 4.53 -10.01
C LEU A 426 -16.40 4.81 -9.70
N SER A 427 -15.70 3.86 -9.09
CA SER A 427 -14.28 4.00 -8.77
C SER A 427 -13.39 4.04 -10.01
N PHE A 428 -13.63 3.15 -10.98
CA PHE A 428 -12.89 3.08 -12.24
C PHE A 428 -13.04 4.39 -13.04
N ILE A 429 -14.27 4.87 -13.21
CA ILE A 429 -14.54 6.11 -13.95
C ILE A 429 -13.95 7.30 -13.18
N GLY A 430 -14.22 7.41 -11.87
CA GLY A 430 -13.73 8.51 -11.04
C GLY A 430 -12.20 8.65 -11.10
N VAL A 431 -11.46 7.56 -10.94
CA VAL A 431 -9.98 7.57 -11.00
C VAL A 431 -9.46 8.02 -12.37
N ASN A 432 -10.03 7.51 -13.47
CA ASN A 432 -9.58 7.91 -14.81
C ASN A 432 -9.92 9.37 -15.09
N VAL A 433 -11.13 9.83 -14.76
CA VAL A 433 -11.52 11.24 -14.92
C VAL A 433 -10.68 12.16 -14.03
N THR A 434 -10.23 11.69 -12.86
CA THR A 434 -9.33 12.45 -11.98
C THR A 434 -7.95 12.60 -12.58
N PHE A 435 -7.28 11.49 -12.86
CA PHE A 435 -5.83 11.49 -13.06
C PHE A 435 -5.42 11.42 -14.53
N PHE A 436 -6.28 10.95 -15.45
CA PHE A 436 -5.91 10.94 -16.87
C PHE A 436 -5.70 12.37 -17.39
N PRO A 437 -6.58 13.35 -17.10
CA PRO A 437 -6.37 14.75 -17.48
C PRO A 437 -5.09 15.36 -16.90
N GLN A 438 -4.66 14.90 -15.73
CA GLN A 438 -3.46 15.42 -15.07
C GLN A 438 -2.18 15.16 -15.88
N HIS A 439 -2.13 14.12 -16.71
CA HIS A 439 -1.03 13.94 -17.66
C HIS A 439 -0.96 15.10 -18.66
N PHE A 440 -2.10 15.59 -19.17
CA PHE A 440 -2.12 16.67 -20.16
C PHE A 440 -1.71 18.02 -19.55
N VAL A 441 -2.24 18.38 -18.37
CA VAL A 441 -1.82 19.63 -17.71
C VAL A 441 -0.36 19.57 -17.25
N GLY A 442 0.13 18.38 -16.87
CA GLY A 442 1.54 18.16 -16.57
C GLY A 442 2.45 18.38 -17.78
N LEU A 443 2.10 17.80 -18.93
CA LEU A 443 2.81 18.03 -20.20
C LEU A 443 2.76 19.50 -20.63
N ALA A 444 1.65 20.19 -20.36
CA ALA A 444 1.49 21.61 -20.62
C ALA A 444 2.20 22.51 -19.58
N GLY A 445 2.93 21.94 -18.61
CA GLY A 445 3.79 22.66 -17.68
C GLY A 445 3.13 23.12 -16.39
N MET A 446 1.98 22.56 -15.99
CA MET A 446 1.36 22.87 -14.69
C MET A 446 2.19 22.25 -13.55
N PRO A 447 2.81 23.05 -12.66
CA PRO A 447 3.60 22.54 -11.55
C PRO A 447 2.70 21.90 -10.48
N ARG A 448 3.24 20.93 -9.75
CA ARG A 448 2.56 20.33 -8.59
C ARG A 448 2.78 21.18 -7.33
N ARG A 449 1.94 20.98 -6.29
CA ARG A 449 2.02 21.68 -4.99
C ARG A 449 1.76 23.20 -5.09
N TYR A 450 0.94 23.61 -6.04
CA TYR A 450 0.48 25.00 -6.18
C TYR A 450 -0.98 25.10 -5.75
N ALA A 451 -1.27 26.07 -4.89
CA ALA A 451 -2.63 26.35 -4.39
C ALA A 451 -3.49 27.10 -5.42
N ASP A 452 -2.86 27.72 -6.42
CA ASP A 452 -3.51 28.44 -7.52
C ASP A 452 -2.78 28.18 -8.84
N TYR A 453 -3.46 28.36 -9.98
CA TYR A 453 -2.97 28.05 -11.31
C TYR A 453 -3.55 28.97 -12.40
N ALA A 454 -2.85 29.05 -13.53
CA ALA A 454 -3.25 29.91 -14.65
C ALA A 454 -4.52 29.43 -15.38
N LEU A 455 -5.29 30.36 -15.96
CA LEU A 455 -6.56 30.11 -16.67
C LEU A 455 -6.48 28.98 -17.72
N GLN A 456 -5.33 28.81 -18.38
CA GLN A 456 -5.12 27.76 -19.39
C GLN A 456 -5.30 26.32 -18.87
N PHE A 457 -5.24 26.10 -17.55
CA PHE A 457 -5.42 24.78 -16.93
C PHE A 457 -6.81 24.58 -16.32
N ALA A 458 -7.71 25.55 -16.44
CA ALA A 458 -9.01 25.56 -15.75
C ALA A 458 -9.91 24.37 -16.10
N GLU A 459 -10.11 24.12 -17.39
CA GLU A 459 -11.02 23.05 -17.84
C GLU A 459 -10.59 21.67 -17.32
N TRP A 460 -9.31 21.33 -17.49
CA TRP A 460 -8.79 20.04 -17.04
C TRP A 460 -8.76 19.90 -15.52
N ASN A 461 -8.57 20.98 -14.78
CA ASN A 461 -8.68 20.96 -13.33
C ASN A 461 -10.13 20.75 -12.87
N ALA A 462 -11.10 21.46 -13.45
CA ALA A 462 -12.51 21.24 -13.12
C ALA A 462 -12.93 19.78 -13.38
N ILE A 463 -12.55 19.21 -14.53
CA ILE A 463 -12.80 17.80 -14.87
C ILE A 463 -12.13 16.86 -13.85
N SER A 464 -10.86 17.10 -13.54
CA SER A 464 -10.10 16.30 -12.56
C SER A 464 -10.77 16.32 -11.18
N SER A 465 -11.29 17.47 -10.74
CA SER A 465 -12.01 17.60 -9.47
C SER A 465 -13.34 16.85 -9.46
N ILE A 466 -14.11 16.89 -10.55
CA ILE A 466 -15.36 16.09 -10.68
C ILE A 466 -15.06 14.60 -10.55
N GLY A 467 -14.01 14.13 -11.23
CA GLY A 467 -13.54 12.74 -11.09
C GLY A 467 -13.18 12.40 -9.64
N ALA A 468 -12.50 13.31 -8.95
CA ALA A 468 -12.05 13.10 -7.58
C ALA A 468 -13.24 12.98 -6.62
N PHE A 469 -14.24 13.86 -6.76
CA PHE A 469 -15.46 13.80 -5.94
C PHE A 469 -16.25 12.52 -6.21
N LEU A 470 -16.33 12.08 -7.48
CA LEU A 470 -16.97 10.81 -7.83
C LEU A 470 -16.26 9.61 -7.17
N PHE A 471 -14.92 9.58 -7.23
CA PHE A 471 -14.13 8.53 -6.59
C PHE A 471 -14.21 8.58 -5.06
N GLY A 472 -14.20 9.78 -4.46
CA GLY A 472 -14.39 9.96 -3.01
C GLY A 472 -15.75 9.46 -2.54
N ALA A 473 -16.82 9.81 -3.26
CA ALA A 473 -18.17 9.38 -2.94
C ALA A 473 -18.36 7.86 -3.07
N SER A 474 -17.70 7.22 -4.05
CA SER A 474 -17.78 5.75 -4.21
C SER A 474 -17.22 4.99 -3.00
N GLN A 475 -16.32 5.59 -2.21
CA GLN A 475 -15.78 4.96 -1.00
C GLN A 475 -16.83 4.84 0.12
N LEU A 476 -17.83 5.73 0.14
CA LEU A 476 -18.95 5.61 1.08
C LEU A 476 -19.86 4.43 0.73
N LEU A 477 -20.05 4.17 -0.57
CA LEU A 477 -20.73 2.96 -1.04
C LEU A 477 -19.94 1.70 -0.64
N PHE A 478 -18.61 1.72 -0.76
CA PHE A 478 -17.77 0.61 -0.31
C PHE A 478 -17.92 0.34 1.20
N LEU A 479 -17.86 1.37 2.04
CA LEU A 479 -18.11 1.25 3.48
C LEU A 479 -19.48 0.61 3.75
N TYR A 480 -20.52 1.12 3.09
CA TYR A 480 -21.86 0.57 3.23
C TYR A 480 -21.93 -0.92 2.86
N ILE A 481 -21.28 -1.33 1.77
CA ILE A 481 -21.23 -2.74 1.36
C ILE A 481 -20.54 -3.60 2.42
N VAL A 482 -19.36 -3.18 2.91
CA VAL A 482 -18.61 -3.91 3.93
C VAL A 482 -19.43 -4.05 5.21
N VAL A 483 -20.00 -2.95 5.71
CA VAL A 483 -20.84 -2.94 6.92
C VAL A 483 -22.07 -3.82 6.73
N LYS A 484 -22.77 -3.71 5.60
CA LYS A 484 -23.92 -4.56 5.28
C LYS A 484 -23.54 -6.04 5.33
N SER A 485 -22.39 -6.43 4.77
CA SER A 485 -21.89 -7.80 4.79
C SER A 485 -21.51 -8.31 6.18
N VAL A 486 -21.04 -7.44 7.08
CA VAL A 486 -20.75 -7.82 8.47
C VAL A 486 -22.03 -8.25 9.19
N PHE A 487 -23.14 -7.52 8.99
CA PHE A 487 -24.37 -7.74 9.75
C PHE A 487 -25.42 -8.59 9.02
N ALA A 488 -25.38 -8.64 7.69
CA ALA A 488 -26.40 -9.27 6.86
C ALA A 488 -25.82 -9.83 5.56
N GLY A 489 -26.60 -10.67 4.89
CA GLY A 489 -26.23 -11.26 3.60
C GLY A 489 -26.51 -12.76 3.56
N LYS A 490 -26.40 -13.34 2.36
CA LYS A 490 -26.53 -14.79 2.19
C LYS A 490 -25.33 -15.47 2.84
N LYS A 491 -25.55 -16.58 3.54
CA LYS A 491 -24.44 -17.30 4.19
C LYS A 491 -23.42 -17.78 3.16
N ALA A 492 -22.16 -17.46 3.43
CA ALA A 492 -21.04 -17.85 2.60
C ALA A 492 -20.71 -19.33 2.86
N THR A 493 -20.41 -20.06 1.78
CA THR A 493 -19.89 -21.43 1.87
C THR A 493 -18.42 -21.43 2.31
N VAL A 494 -17.88 -22.62 2.61
CA VAL A 494 -16.45 -22.82 2.90
C VAL A 494 -15.58 -22.33 1.73
N GLN A 495 -15.91 -22.80 0.53
CA GLN A 495 -15.31 -22.37 -0.74
C GLN A 495 -16.35 -21.56 -1.51
N VAL A 496 -16.27 -20.23 -1.38
CA VAL A 496 -17.24 -19.30 -1.98
C VAL A 496 -17.09 -19.20 -3.49
N TRP A 497 -15.85 -19.27 -3.97
CA TRP A 497 -15.51 -19.14 -5.38
C TRP A 497 -15.17 -20.51 -5.95
N ASP A 498 -15.84 -20.90 -7.04
CA ASP A 498 -15.68 -22.20 -7.71
C ASP A 498 -14.21 -22.49 -8.09
N GLY A 499 -13.47 -21.48 -8.56
CA GLY A 499 -12.06 -21.62 -8.93
C GLY A 499 -11.05 -21.40 -7.80
N ALA A 500 -11.48 -21.11 -6.56
CA ALA A 500 -10.57 -20.80 -5.47
C ALA A 500 -9.67 -22.00 -5.10
N ARG A 501 -8.42 -21.69 -4.79
CA ARG A 501 -7.37 -22.63 -4.38
C ARG A 501 -6.61 -22.04 -3.20
N GLY A 502 -5.96 -22.89 -2.42
CA GLY A 502 -5.26 -22.49 -1.20
C GLY A 502 -5.92 -23.04 0.07
N LEU A 503 -5.12 -23.09 1.14
CA LEU A 503 -5.53 -23.67 2.42
C LEU A 503 -6.59 -22.83 3.13
N GLU A 504 -6.63 -21.52 2.90
CA GLU A 504 -7.62 -20.60 3.45
C GLU A 504 -9.06 -20.91 3.02
N TRP A 505 -9.24 -21.67 1.93
CA TRP A 505 -10.54 -22.11 1.44
C TRP A 505 -10.95 -23.49 1.97
N THR A 506 -10.12 -24.13 2.79
CA THR A 506 -10.45 -25.41 3.44
C THR A 506 -11.08 -25.22 4.82
N VAL A 507 -11.04 -24.01 5.38
CA VAL A 507 -11.62 -23.65 6.68
C VAL A 507 -13.00 -23.01 6.54
N ALA A 508 -13.80 -23.02 7.62
CA ALA A 508 -15.16 -22.46 7.64
C ALA A 508 -15.24 -20.97 7.25
N SER A 509 -16.46 -20.51 6.94
CA SER A 509 -16.81 -19.10 6.72
C SER A 509 -17.93 -18.72 7.72
N PRO A 510 -17.70 -17.82 8.69
CA PRO A 510 -16.46 -17.08 8.93
C PRO A 510 -15.33 -18.02 9.39
N ALA A 511 -14.08 -17.60 9.15
CA ALA A 511 -12.91 -18.36 9.59
C ALA A 511 -12.93 -18.58 11.12
N PRO A 512 -12.69 -19.80 11.63
CA PRO A 512 -12.62 -20.07 13.06
C PRO A 512 -11.52 -19.26 13.75
N TYR A 513 -11.68 -18.99 15.06
CA TYR A 513 -10.74 -18.16 15.81
C TYR A 513 -9.31 -18.73 15.76
N HIS A 514 -9.15 -20.03 16.00
CA HIS A 514 -7.92 -20.77 15.74
C HIS A 514 -8.11 -21.66 14.50
N THR A 515 -7.10 -21.69 13.64
CA THR A 515 -7.08 -22.53 12.43
C THR A 515 -5.85 -23.42 12.50
N PHE A 516 -5.84 -24.60 11.87
CA PHE A 516 -4.62 -25.42 11.71
C PHE A 516 -3.81 -25.71 13.00
N GLU A 517 -4.47 -25.90 14.15
CA GLU A 517 -3.80 -26.38 15.38
C GLU A 517 -3.05 -27.70 15.13
N ILE A 518 -3.65 -28.54 14.30
CA ILE A 518 -2.99 -29.67 13.67
C ILE A 518 -2.64 -29.24 12.23
N PRO A 519 -1.34 -29.25 11.85
CA PRO A 519 -0.93 -28.86 10.51
C PRO A 519 -1.60 -29.71 9.42
N PRO A 520 -2.08 -29.11 8.32
CA PRO A 520 -2.72 -29.85 7.24
C PRO A 520 -1.70 -30.75 6.53
N LYS A 521 -2.12 -31.98 6.16
CA LYS A 521 -1.30 -32.88 5.35
C LYS A 521 -1.31 -32.46 3.89
N ILE A 522 -0.15 -32.08 3.36
CA ILE A 522 0.00 -31.68 1.96
C ILE A 522 0.19 -32.93 1.09
N THR A 523 -0.76 -33.19 0.18
CA THR A 523 -0.71 -34.28 -0.81
C THR A 523 -0.52 -33.71 -2.23
N LYS A 524 -0.28 -34.58 -3.22
CA LYS A 524 -0.22 -34.15 -4.64
C LYS A 524 -1.54 -33.53 -5.14
N SER A 525 -2.66 -33.77 -4.47
CA SER A 525 -3.97 -33.19 -4.79
C SER A 525 -4.24 -31.87 -4.05
N THR A 526 -3.41 -31.48 -3.08
CA THR A 526 -3.53 -30.19 -2.40
C THR A 526 -3.22 -29.07 -3.41
N LYS A 527 -4.26 -28.35 -3.81
CA LYS A 527 -4.16 -27.17 -4.66
C LYS A 527 -3.67 -26.00 -3.78
N VAL A 528 -2.36 -25.97 -3.49
CA VAL A 528 -1.69 -24.84 -2.82
C VAL A 528 -1.45 -23.72 -3.81
#